data_AF-A0A928Z3F5-F1
#
_entry.id   AF-A0A928Z3F5-F1
#
_cell.length_a   1.000
_cell.length_b   1.000
_cell.length_c   1.000
_cell.angle_alpha   90.00
_cell.angle_beta   90.00
_cell.angle_gamma   90.00
#
_symmetry.space_group_name_H-M   'P 1'
#
loop_
_entity.id
_entity.type
_entity.pdbx_description
1 polymer ?
#
loop_
_entity_poly.entity_id
_entity_poly.type
_entity_poly.pdbx_seq_one_letter_code
_entity_poly.pdbx_strand_id
1 'polypeptide(L)' 'MAQQTVAELFRAAQANSNLRNALNQASSIEKFIEMAKDYGYDFTLAEWKAATGFSVEEIQGELSEIPGV' A
#
# COMPACT_ATOMS: atom_id res chain seq x y z
N MET A 1 -15.09 -2.84 7.52
CA MET A 1 -15.13 -3.43 6.16
C MET A 1 -13.80 -3.20 5.45
N ALA A 2 -13.43 -1.99 5.01
CA ALA A 2 -12.20 -1.82 4.21
C ALA A 2 -10.85 -1.88 4.96
N GLN A 3 -10.78 -1.59 6.26
CA GLN A 3 -9.56 -1.79 7.05
C GLN A 3 -9.11 -3.27 7.05
N GLN A 4 -10.05 -4.21 6.96
CA GLN A 4 -9.74 -5.64 6.85
C GLN A 4 -9.14 -5.97 5.49
N THR A 5 -9.69 -5.42 4.40
CA THR A 5 -9.17 -5.60 3.04
C THR A 5 -7.74 -5.09 2.91
N VAL A 6 -7.44 -3.92 3.49
CA VAL A 6 -6.08 -3.36 3.50
C VAL A 6 -5.15 -4.24 4.33
N ALA A 7 -5.57 -4.69 5.52
CA ALA A 7 -4.77 -5.58 6.36
C ALA A 7 -4.50 -6.94 5.68
N GLU A 8 -5.48 -7.50 4.97
CA GLU A 8 -5.33 -8.72 4.18
C GLU A 8 -4.37 -8.53 3.01
N LEU A 9 -4.46 -7.41 2.29
CA LEU A 9 -3.50 -7.07 1.24
C LEU A 9 -2.07 -6.98 1.79
N PHE A 10 -1.87 -6.28 2.91
CA PHE A 10 -0.56 -6.17 3.55
C PHE A 10 -0.03 -7.52 4.01
N ARG A 11 -0.88 -8.38 4.58
CA ARG A 11 -0.52 -9.73 5.00
C ARG A 11 -0.19 -10.62 3.81
N ALA A 12 -0.98 -10.53 2.73
CA ALA A 12 -0.71 -11.22 1.48
C ALA A 12 0.59 -10.73 0.82
N ALA A 13 0.87 -9.43 0.88
CA ALA A 13 2.11 -8.84 0.37
C ALA A 13 3.32 -9.22 1.23
N GLN A 14 3.18 -9.36 2.55
CA GLN A 14 4.24 -9.91 3.41
C GLN A 14 4.52 -11.38 3.09
N ALA A 15 3.49 -12.18 2.83
CA ALA A 15 3.65 -13.58 2.45
C ALA A 15 4.11 -13.78 0.99
N ASN A 16 3.78 -12.85 0.10
CA ASN A 16 4.14 -12.89 -1.32
C ASN A 16 5.00 -11.69 -1.71
N SER A 17 6.32 -11.93 -1.79
CA SER A 17 7.28 -10.92 -2.24
C SER A 17 6.99 -10.39 -3.64
N ASN A 18 6.36 -11.19 -4.50
CA ASN A 18 5.93 -10.78 -5.85
C ASN A 18 4.82 -9.71 -5.79
N LEU A 19 3.77 -9.97 -5.00
CA LEU A 19 2.68 -9.02 -4.77
C LEU A 19 3.20 -7.73 -4.13
N ARG A 20 4.08 -7.84 -3.13
CA ARG A 20 4.74 -6.68 -2.53
C ARG A 20 5.53 -5.87 -3.54
N ASN A 21 6.32 -6.52 -4.39
CA ASN A 21 7.09 -5.81 -5.41
C ASN A 21 6.19 -5.12 -6.43
N ALA A 22 5.16 -5.81 -6.93
CA ALA A 22 4.18 -5.22 -7.86
C ALA A 22 3.51 -3.98 -7.26
N LEU A 23 3.06 -4.06 -6.00
CA LEU A 23 2.47 -2.93 -5.30
C LEU A 23 3.48 -1.81 -5.01
N ASN A 24 4.77 -2.12 -4.78
CA ASN A 24 5.84 -1.11 -4.63
C ASN A 24 6.25 -0.46 -5.96
N GLN A 25 5.94 -1.06 -7.12
CA GLN A 25 6.09 -0.40 -8.42
C GLN A 25 5.03 0.70 -8.65
N ALA A 26 4.01 0.80 -7.77
CA ALA A 26 3.03 1.86 -7.83
C ALA A 26 3.70 3.23 -7.61
N SER A 27 3.74 4.06 -8.65
CA SER A 27 4.26 5.43 -8.55
C SER A 27 3.33 6.37 -7.78
N SER A 28 2.12 5.93 -7.43
CA SER A 28 1.10 6.71 -6.73
C SER A 28 0.11 5.80 -6.02
N ILE A 29 -0.53 6.32 -4.95
CA ILE A 29 -1.52 5.57 -4.15
C ILE A 29 -2.73 5.15 -4.99
N GLU A 30 -3.14 5.96 -5.97
CA GLU A 30 -4.21 5.60 -6.90
C GLU A 30 -3.86 4.35 -7.71
N LYS A 31 -2.62 4.26 -8.19
CA LYS A 31 -2.09 3.11 -8.93
C LYS A 31 -1.97 1.87 -8.03
N PHE A 32 -1.62 2.06 -6.76
CA PHE A 32 -1.60 1.00 -5.76
C PHE A 32 -3.00 0.42 -5.54
N ILE A 33 -4.02 1.28 -5.41
CA ILE A 33 -5.41 0.87 -5.23
C ILE A 33 -5.94 0.14 -6.47
N GLU A 34 -5.63 0.66 -7.66
CA GLU A 34 -6.03 0.04 -8.92
C GLU A 34 -5.43 -1.36 -9.06
N MET A 35 -4.14 -1.52 -8.74
CA MET A 35 -3.50 -2.84 -8.71
C MET A 35 -4.10 -3.73 -7.62
N ALA A 36 -4.30 -3.24 -6.40
CA ALA A 36 -4.92 -4.02 -5.34
C ALA A 36 -6.32 -4.52 -5.73
N LYS A 37 -7.10 -3.69 -6.44
CA LYS A 37 -8.41 -4.05 -6.98
C LYS A 37 -8.32 -5.15 -8.03
N ASP A 38 -7.31 -5.15 -8.89
CA ASP A 38 -7.03 -6.23 -9.85
C ASP A 38 -6.72 -7.56 -9.15
N TYR A 39 -6.05 -7.50 -8.00
CA TYR A 39 -5.82 -8.66 -7.12
C TYR A 39 -7.04 -9.08 -6.28
N GLY A 40 -8.20 -8.43 -6.45
CA GLY A 40 -9.44 -8.75 -5.73
C GLY A 40 -9.63 -7.99 -4.41
N TYR A 41 -8.79 -7.01 -4.12
CA TYR A 41 -8.89 -6.15 -2.94
C TYR A 41 -9.52 -4.80 -3.32
N ASP A 42 -10.84 -4.70 -3.14
CA ASP A 42 -11.57 -3.46 -3.41
C ASP A 42 -11.58 -2.55 -2.17
N PHE A 43 -10.91 -1.39 -2.28
CA PHE A 43 -10.96 -0.31 -1.28
C PHE A 43 -10.60 1.03 -1.92
N THR A 44 -11.00 2.12 -1.30
CA THR A 44 -10.74 3.48 -1.81
C THR A 44 -9.51 4.13 -1.16
N LEU A 45 -9.06 5.26 -1.72
CA LEU A 45 -7.95 6.02 -1.18
C LEU A 45 -8.24 6.59 0.22
N ALA A 46 -9.50 6.98 0.47
CA ALA A 46 -9.94 7.41 1.79
C ALA A 46 -9.82 6.27 2.81
N GLU A 47 -10.22 5.07 2.43
CA GLU A 47 -10.15 3.88 3.30
C GLU A 47 -8.72 3.41 3.50
N TRP A 48 -7.89 3.47 2.47
CA TRP A 48 -6.46 3.17 2.58
C TRP A 48 -5.80 4.13 3.57
N LYS A 49 -6.01 5.44 3.44
CA LYS A 49 -5.50 6.45 4.38
C LYS A 49 -6.01 6.22 5.81
N ALA A 50 -7.29 5.88 5.97
CA ALA A 50 -7.88 5.57 7.27
C ALA A 50 -7.35 4.25 7.88
N ALA A 51 -6.91 3.30 7.05
CA ALA A 51 -6.36 2.02 7.48
C ALA A 51 -4.86 2.09 7.80
N THR A 52 -4.09 2.83 7.00
CA THR A 52 -2.64 3.00 7.20
C THR A 52 -2.29 4.16 8.13
N GLY A 53 -3.28 5.00 8.48
CA GLY A 53 -3.03 6.20 9.28
C GLY A 53 -2.20 7.26 8.54
N PHE A 54 -2.18 7.21 7.20
CA PHE A 54 -1.42 8.13 6.35
C PHE A 54 -2.05 9.55 6.39
N SER A 55 -1.83 10.27 7.49
CA SER A 55 -1.98 11.71 7.56
C SER A 55 -0.89 12.33 6.70
N VAL A 56 -1.29 13.07 5.67
CA VAL A 56 -0.42 13.73 4.69
C VAL A 56 0.24 14.96 5.32
N GLU A 57 0.94 14.78 6.45
CA GLU A 57 1.79 15.79 7.08
C GLU A 57 3.26 15.35 7.15
N GLU A 58 3.60 14.10 6.80
CA GLU A 58 4.97 13.58 6.94
C GLU A 58 5.70 13.29 5.62
N ILE A 59 5.19 13.69 4.46
CA ILE A 59 5.98 13.59 3.21
C ILE A 59 6.89 14.81 3.05
N GLN A 60 7.70 15.10 4.06
CA GLN A 60 8.87 15.98 3.90
C GLN A 60 10.13 15.44 4.59
N GLY A 61 10.06 14.29 5.27
CA GLY A 61 11.22 13.60 5.80
C GLY A 61 11.21 12.14 5.39
N GLU A 62 12.37 11.63 4.97
CA GLU A 62 12.68 10.20 5.07
C GLU A 62 12.07 9.25 4.02
N LEU A 63 12.23 9.59 2.73
CA LEU A 63 12.84 8.62 1.82
C LEU A 63 14.35 8.53 2.15
N SER A 64 14.70 8.34 3.43
CA SER A 64 16.06 8.03 3.85
C SER A 64 16.23 6.55 3.58
N GLU A 65 16.94 6.29 2.50
CA GLU A 65 17.92 5.21 2.46
C GLU A 65 17.33 3.84 2.78
N ILE A 66 16.86 3.15 1.74
CA ILE A 66 16.81 1.68 1.75
C ILE A 66 18.28 1.24 2.01
N PRO A 67 18.65 0.73 3.20
CA PRO A 67 20.03 0.34 3.42
C PRO A 67 20.21 -1.05 2.81
N GLY A 68 20.92 -1.11 1.68
CA GLY A 68 21.34 -2.38 1.12
C GLY A 68 21.64 -2.35 -0.37
N VAL A 69 22.79 -1.82 -0.74
CA VAL A 69 23.81 -2.57 -1.51
C VAL A 69 25.18 -1.94 -1.36
#